data_AF-A0A7C7NWR7-F1
#
_entry.id   AF-A0A7C7NWR7-F1
#
_cell.length_a   1.000
_cell.length_b   1.000
_cell.length_c   1.000
_cell.angle_alpha   90.00
_cell.angle_beta   90.00
_cell.angle_gamma   90.00
#
_symmetry.space_group_name_H-M   'P 1'
#
loop_
_entity.id
_entity.type
_entity.pdbx_description
1 polymer ?
#
loop_
_entity_poly.entity_id
_entity_poly.type
_entity_poly.pdbx_seq_one_letter_code
_entity_poly.pdbx_strand_id
1 'polypeptide(L)'
;MCLIAKHNISLSCPNLHWQTEIHKLFSVMTSPRNSSRLRFWPMVAIMYILLCGGPYGIEEIVPQSGPTLAVFGMIFMAIFWGLPNILQTAELASALPLQGGAYSWYRESWGGFWGFQFGWLEWLSWMFDTALYPTLVAAYFTHFLWPDAGYLAVWLMSLSVIWISIWLNIRGLETVAKWSIYMSWFQILPVLCFIILGIRHIDISI
;
A
#
# COMPACT_ATOMS: atom_id res chain seq x y z
N MET A 1 -27.86 -3.77 -22.78
CA MET A 1 -28.06 -2.30 -22.80
C MET A 1 -26.68 -1.69 -22.99
N CYS A 2 -26.20 -1.62 -24.22
CA CYS A 2 -26.30 -0.47 -25.13
C CYS A 2 -25.56 0.77 -24.57
N LEU A 3 -24.47 1.12 -25.26
CA LEU A 3 -23.87 2.45 -25.41
C LEU A 3 -23.04 3.01 -24.24
N ILE A 4 -21.72 2.78 -24.27
CA ILE A 4 -20.74 3.85 -24.01
C ILE A 4 -19.60 3.78 -25.04
N ALA A 5 -19.72 4.66 -26.03
CA ALA A 5 -18.68 5.33 -26.80
C ALA A 5 -17.56 4.49 -27.43
N LYS A 6 -17.89 3.89 -28.58
CA LYS A 6 -16.94 3.69 -29.68
C LYS A 6 -16.51 5.09 -30.17
N HIS A 7 -15.52 5.70 -29.52
CA HIS A 7 -14.92 6.95 -30.02
C HIS A 7 -14.21 6.60 -31.33
N ASN A 8 -14.90 6.86 -32.43
CA ASN A 8 -14.46 6.62 -33.79
C ASN A 8 -13.38 7.65 -34.13
N ILE A 9 -12.18 7.48 -33.57
CA ILE A 9 -11.00 8.25 -33.96
C ILE A 9 -10.56 7.67 -35.30
N SER A 10 -11.21 8.12 -36.38
CA SER A 10 -10.72 7.90 -37.74
C SER A 10 -9.50 8.81 -37.93
N LEU A 11 -8.35 8.39 -37.40
CA LEU A 11 -7.05 8.91 -37.82
C LEU A 11 -6.87 8.50 -39.28
N SER A 12 -7.38 9.32 -40.21
CA SER A 12 -7.09 9.20 -41.63
C SER A 12 -5.63 9.61 -41.86
N CYS A 13 -4.70 8.74 -41.46
CA CYS A 13 -3.31 8.83 -41.86
C CYS A 13 -3.23 8.40 -43.33
N PRO A 14 -2.72 9.24 -44.27
CA PRO A 14 -2.70 8.95 -45.71
C PRO A 14 -1.77 7.78 -46.09
N ASN A 15 -0.93 7.34 -45.17
CA ASN A 15 0.15 6.39 -45.40
C ASN A 15 -0.19 5.03 -44.79
N LEU A 16 -0.39 4.03 -45.66
CA LEU A 16 -0.80 2.65 -45.32
C LEU A 16 0.12 1.97 -44.29
N HIS A 17 1.42 2.28 -44.29
CA HIS A 17 2.39 1.69 -43.36
C HIS A 17 2.19 2.15 -41.90
N TRP A 18 1.78 3.41 -41.69
CA TRP A 18 1.49 3.91 -40.35
C TRP A 18 0.22 3.31 -39.78
N GLN A 19 -0.78 2.99 -40.62
CA GLN A 19 -2.01 2.33 -40.16
C GLN A 19 -1.72 0.93 -39.61
N THR A 20 -0.84 0.16 -40.27
CA THR A 20 -0.47 -1.17 -39.77
C THR A 20 0.29 -1.12 -38.45
N GLU A 21 1.18 -0.13 -38.26
CA GLU A 21 1.91 0.03 -36.99
C GLU A 21 0.98 0.50 -35.86
N ILE A 22 0.06 1.43 -36.14
CA ILE A 22 -0.96 1.86 -35.16
C ILE A 22 -1.87 0.69 -34.78
N HIS A 23 -2.31 -0.12 -35.76
CA HIS A 23 -3.12 -1.31 -35.48
C HIS A 23 -2.36 -2.37 -34.67
N LYS A 24 -1.06 -2.59 -34.94
CA LYS A 24 -0.21 -3.47 -34.11
C LYS A 24 -0.04 -2.93 -32.69
N LEU A 25 0.20 -1.63 -32.54
CA LEU A 25 0.30 -0.97 -31.24
C LEU A 25 -1.02 -1.10 -30.46
N PHE A 26 -2.15 -0.86 -31.13
CA PHE A 26 -3.47 -1.07 -30.54
C PHE A 26 -3.71 -2.54 -30.18
N SER A 27 -3.35 -3.50 -31.05
CA SER A 27 -3.55 -4.92 -30.78
C SER A 27 -2.71 -5.45 -29.62
N VAL A 28 -1.48 -4.93 -29.46
CA VAL A 28 -0.62 -5.23 -28.30
C VAL A 28 -1.20 -4.63 -27.02
N MET A 29 -1.74 -3.40 -27.08
CA MET A 29 -2.42 -2.77 -25.94
C MET A 29 -3.74 -3.47 -25.57
N THR A 30 -4.45 -4.06 -26.53
CA THR A 30 -5.72 -4.76 -26.32
C THR A 30 -5.57 -6.28 -26.16
N SER A 31 -4.36 -6.82 -26.26
CA SER A 31 -4.16 -8.26 -26.10
C SER A 31 -4.65 -8.66 -24.71
N PRO A 32 -5.59 -9.63 -24.60
CA PRO A 32 -6.04 -10.11 -23.30
C PRO A 32 -4.84 -10.79 -22.64
N ARG A 33 -4.13 -10.05 -21.79
CA ARG A 33 -3.10 -10.60 -20.95
C ARG A 33 -3.82 -11.60 -20.06
N ASN A 34 -3.42 -12.87 -20.15
CA ASN A 34 -3.95 -13.94 -19.31
C ASN A 34 -3.60 -13.60 -17.86
N SER A 35 -4.45 -12.82 -17.19
CA SER A 35 -4.29 -12.53 -15.78
C SER A 35 -4.80 -13.74 -15.03
N SER A 36 -3.88 -14.49 -14.44
CA SER A 36 -4.25 -15.48 -13.44
C SER A 36 -5.10 -14.77 -12.39
N ARG A 37 -6.40 -15.09 -12.34
CA ARG A 37 -7.29 -14.49 -11.34
C ARG A 37 -6.75 -14.84 -9.96
N LEU A 38 -6.41 -13.83 -9.17
CA LEU A 38 -6.05 -14.08 -7.78
C LEU A 38 -7.24 -14.71 -7.07
N ARG A 39 -6.99 -15.81 -6.36
CA ARG A 39 -7.99 -16.46 -5.51
C ARG A 39 -8.27 -15.55 -4.30
N PHE A 40 -9.44 -15.72 -3.70
CA PHE A 40 -9.90 -14.92 -2.56
C PHE A 40 -8.86 -14.84 -1.42
N TRP A 41 -8.33 -15.96 -0.97
CA TRP A 41 -7.35 -16.01 0.14
C TRP A 41 -6.04 -15.27 -0.16
N PRO A 42 -5.37 -15.48 -1.31
CA PRO A 42 -4.24 -14.65 -1.73
C PRO A 42 -4.55 -13.15 -1.79
N MET A 43 -5.75 -12.76 -2.23
CA MET A 43 -6.14 -11.35 -2.27
C MET A 43 -6.22 -10.75 -0.87
N VAL A 44 -6.87 -11.46 0.08
CA VAL A 44 -6.94 -11.03 1.48
C VAL A 44 -5.54 -10.93 2.10
N ALA A 45 -4.68 -11.92 1.85
CA ALA A 45 -3.31 -11.90 2.36
C ALA A 45 -2.52 -10.71 1.83
N ILE A 46 -2.62 -10.40 0.53
CA ILE A 46 -1.94 -9.26 -0.08
C ILE A 46 -2.51 -7.94 0.46
N MET A 47 -3.83 -7.82 0.62
CA MET A 47 -4.45 -6.63 1.21
C MET A 47 -3.98 -6.42 2.65
N TYR A 48 -3.90 -7.48 3.46
CA TYR A 48 -3.38 -7.41 4.82
C TYR A 48 -1.91 -6.95 4.84
N ILE A 49 -1.06 -7.50 3.98
CA ILE A 49 0.35 -7.14 3.91
C ILE A 49 0.55 -5.69 3.46
N LEU A 50 -0.26 -5.21 2.51
CA LEU A 50 -0.16 -3.86 1.96
C LEU A 50 -0.75 -2.77 2.88
N LEU A 51 -1.82 -3.06 3.61
CA LEU A 51 -2.48 -2.08 4.48
C LEU A 51 -2.08 -2.18 5.96
N CYS A 52 -1.73 -3.37 6.44
CA CYS A 52 -1.43 -3.60 7.86
C CYS A 52 0.07 -3.78 8.08
N GLY A 53 0.76 -2.67 8.38
CA GLY A 53 2.19 -2.63 8.74
C GLY A 53 2.51 -3.15 10.15
N GLY A 54 1.61 -3.90 10.80
CA GLY A 54 1.72 -4.29 12.21
C GLY A 54 1.45 -3.14 13.18
N PRO A 55 1.43 -3.39 14.50
CA PRO A 55 1.19 -2.38 15.54
C PRO A 55 2.43 -1.53 15.85
N TYR A 56 3.33 -1.36 14.88
CA TYR A 56 4.57 -0.63 15.06
C TYR A 56 4.35 0.85 14.79
N GLY A 57 4.86 1.71 15.67
CA GLY A 57 4.65 3.16 15.68
C GLY A 57 3.47 3.62 16.55
N ILE A 58 2.64 2.70 17.06
CA ILE A 58 1.54 3.02 17.99
C ILE A 58 1.88 2.73 19.45
N GLU A 59 3.06 2.19 19.73
CA GLU A 59 3.46 1.79 21.09
C GLU A 59 3.57 2.98 22.03
N GLU A 60 3.89 4.16 21.52
CA GLU A 60 3.98 5.40 22.30
C GLU A 60 2.62 5.93 22.78
N ILE A 61 1.51 5.52 22.14
CA ILE A 61 0.19 6.03 22.50
C ILE A 61 -0.24 5.53 23.89
N VAL A 62 0.15 4.31 24.26
CA VAL A 62 -0.22 3.67 25.54
C VAL A 62 0.44 4.34 26.74
N PRO A 63 1.78 4.53 26.79
CA PRO A 63 2.44 5.20 27.91
C PRO A 63 2.07 6.69 28.01
N GLN A 64 1.75 7.35 26.89
CA GLN A 64 1.38 8.77 26.90
C GLN A 64 -0.08 9.02 27.33
N SER A 65 -1.02 8.20 26.86
CA SER A 65 -2.47 8.43 27.07
C SER A 65 -3.12 7.50 28.10
N GLY A 66 -2.42 6.45 28.51
CA GLY A 66 -2.95 5.39 29.35
C GLY A 66 -3.70 4.31 28.56
N PRO A 67 -3.82 3.07 29.10
CA PRO A 67 -4.35 1.92 28.35
C PRO A 67 -5.78 2.11 27.84
N THR A 68 -6.67 2.65 28.68
CA THR A 68 -8.09 2.79 28.37
C THR A 68 -8.33 3.80 27.23
N LEU A 69 -7.65 4.95 27.29
CA LEU A 69 -7.80 6.00 26.29
C LEU A 69 -7.17 5.60 24.96
N ALA A 70 -6.02 4.92 25.00
CA ALA A 70 -5.39 4.33 23.81
C ALA A 70 -6.33 3.37 23.07
N VAL A 71 -6.93 2.41 23.77
CA VAL A 71 -7.85 1.44 23.16
C VAL A 71 -9.10 2.13 22.62
N PHE A 72 -9.69 3.05 23.39
CA PHE A 72 -10.87 3.79 22.94
C PHE A 72 -10.55 4.64 21.69
N GLY A 73 -9.41 5.32 21.67
CA GLY A 73 -8.95 6.12 20.53
C GLY A 73 -8.74 5.28 19.27
N MET A 74 -8.16 4.09 19.40
CA MET A 74 -7.99 3.16 18.28
C MET A 74 -9.33 2.66 17.72
N ILE A 75 -10.27 2.28 18.60
CA ILE A 75 -11.61 1.85 18.18
C ILE A 75 -12.36 3.01 17.52
N PHE A 76 -12.28 4.20 18.10
CA PHE A 76 -12.90 5.39 17.54
C PHE A 76 -12.37 5.67 16.13
N MET A 77 -11.05 5.66 15.95
CA MET A 77 -10.42 5.86 14.64
C MET A 77 -10.84 4.77 13.64
N ALA A 78 -10.89 3.51 14.06
CA ALA A 78 -11.31 2.41 13.20
C ALA A 78 -12.77 2.58 12.72
N ILE A 79 -13.67 3.05 13.58
CA ILE A 79 -15.10 3.23 13.25
C ILE A 79 -15.33 4.49 12.40
N PHE A 80 -14.73 5.63 12.76
CA PHE A 80 -15.01 6.90 12.10
C PHE A 80 -14.18 7.13 10.85
N TRP A 81 -13.01 6.52 10.74
CA TRP A 81 -12.12 6.66 9.59
C TRP A 81 -11.99 5.37 8.78
N GLY A 82 -11.67 4.26 9.45
CA GLY A 82 -11.42 2.98 8.79
C GLY A 82 -12.66 2.42 8.09
N LEU A 83 -13.78 2.33 8.80
CA LEU A 83 -15.01 1.71 8.30
C LEU A 83 -15.58 2.44 7.07
N PRO A 84 -15.73 3.78 7.06
CA PRO A 84 -16.21 4.49 5.87
C PRO A 84 -15.27 4.33 4.67
N ASN A 85 -13.96 4.36 4.90
CA ASN A 85 -12.97 4.21 3.84
C ASN A 85 -13.06 2.85 3.14
N ILE A 86 -13.22 1.76 3.92
CA ILE A 86 -13.35 0.40 3.38
C ILE A 86 -14.67 0.23 2.63
N LEU A 87 -15.78 0.72 3.18
CA LEU A 87 -17.10 0.64 2.54
C LEU A 87 -17.13 1.42 1.22
N GLN A 88 -16.59 2.64 1.22
CA GLN A 88 -16.46 3.43 -0.01
C GLN A 88 -15.61 2.70 -1.06
N THR A 89 -14.46 2.15 -0.66
CA THR A 89 -13.58 1.42 -1.58
C THR A 89 -14.26 0.17 -2.13
N ALA A 90 -15.03 -0.55 -1.31
CA ALA A 90 -15.77 -1.74 -1.73
C ALA A 90 -16.86 -1.42 -2.77
N GLU A 91 -17.65 -0.36 -2.54
CA GLU A 91 -18.66 0.11 -3.49
C GLU A 91 -18.03 0.50 -4.82
N LEU A 92 -16.96 1.32 -4.81
CA LEU A 92 -16.29 1.74 -6.04
C LEU A 92 -15.59 0.58 -6.77
N ALA A 93 -14.95 -0.34 -6.04
CA ALA A 93 -14.32 -1.51 -6.66
C ALA A 93 -15.34 -2.42 -7.36
N SER A 94 -16.58 -2.50 -6.84
CA SER A 94 -17.67 -3.26 -7.46
C SER A 94 -18.34 -2.53 -8.62
N ALA A 95 -18.50 -1.21 -8.52
CA ALA A 95 -19.16 -0.38 -9.53
C ALA A 95 -18.26 -0.07 -10.74
N LEU A 96 -16.95 0.12 -10.51
CA LEU A 96 -15.97 0.54 -11.51
C LEU A 96 -14.73 -0.40 -11.51
N PRO A 97 -14.82 -1.61 -12.10
CA PRO A 97 -13.72 -2.56 -12.18
C PRO A 97 -12.69 -2.15 -13.28
N LEU A 98 -12.13 -0.96 -13.14
CA LEU A 98 -11.14 -0.38 -14.05
C LEU A 98 -9.72 -0.82 -13.65
N GLN A 99 -8.87 -1.12 -14.63
CA GLN A 99 -7.48 -1.57 -14.40
C GLN A 99 -6.53 -0.47 -13.90
N GLY A 100 -7.01 0.77 -13.76
CA GLY A 100 -6.18 1.93 -13.37
C GLY A 100 -6.33 2.37 -11.92
N GLY A 101 -6.88 1.52 -11.04
CA GLY A 101 -6.93 1.73 -9.59
C GLY A 101 -7.69 3.00 -9.15
N ALA A 102 -7.31 3.55 -7.99
CA ALA A 102 -7.99 4.70 -7.37
C ALA A 102 -8.01 5.96 -8.25
N TYR A 103 -6.93 6.23 -9.00
CA TYR A 103 -6.90 7.33 -9.96
C TYR A 103 -8.04 7.25 -11.00
N SER A 104 -8.32 6.05 -11.51
CA SER A 104 -9.40 5.85 -12.49
C SER A 104 -10.77 6.10 -11.89
N TRP A 105 -10.95 5.77 -10.60
CA TRP A 105 -12.18 6.07 -9.86
C TRP A 105 -12.41 7.57 -9.70
N TYR A 106 -11.37 8.33 -9.33
CA TYR A 106 -11.46 9.78 -9.19
C TYR A 106 -11.76 10.47 -10.53
N ARG A 107 -11.11 10.02 -11.60
CA ARG A 107 -11.31 10.58 -12.93
C ARG A 107 -12.72 10.35 -13.45
N GLU A 108 -13.30 9.17 -13.23
CA GLU A 108 -14.66 8.85 -13.68
C GLU A 108 -15.71 9.60 -12.84
N SER A 109 -15.47 9.77 -11.55
CA SER A 109 -16.44 10.38 -10.62
C SER A 109 -16.41 11.92 -10.62
N TRP A 110 -15.23 12.53 -10.71
CA TRP A 110 -15.03 13.99 -10.57
C TRP A 110 -14.46 14.67 -11.83
N GLY A 111 -14.26 13.91 -12.91
CA GLY A 111 -13.72 14.39 -14.17
C GLY A 111 -12.19 14.52 -14.20
N GLY A 112 -11.66 15.00 -15.33
CA GLY A 112 -10.22 15.00 -15.59
C GLY A 112 -9.38 15.88 -14.65
N PHE A 113 -9.85 17.08 -14.32
CA PHE A 113 -9.10 18.02 -13.48
C PHE A 113 -8.94 17.49 -12.05
N TRP A 114 -10.04 17.15 -11.37
CA TRP A 114 -10.02 16.62 -10.01
C TRP A 114 -9.39 15.23 -9.94
N GLY A 115 -9.62 14.38 -10.95
CA GLY A 115 -8.92 13.10 -11.06
C GLY A 115 -7.40 13.26 -11.05
N PHE A 116 -6.86 14.25 -11.78
CA PHE A 116 -5.44 14.56 -11.76
C PHE A 116 -4.95 15.03 -10.38
N GLN A 117 -5.69 15.96 -9.73
CA GLN A 117 -5.31 16.44 -8.41
C GLN A 117 -5.27 15.31 -7.37
N PHE A 118 -6.31 14.47 -7.30
CA PHE A 118 -6.37 13.36 -6.35
C PHE A 118 -5.31 12.30 -6.66
N GLY A 119 -5.08 11.96 -7.94
CA GLY A 119 -4.01 11.05 -8.31
C GLY A 119 -2.62 11.57 -7.94
N TRP A 120 -2.39 12.87 -8.10
CA TRP A 120 -1.13 13.51 -7.71
C TRP A 120 -0.93 13.50 -6.18
N LEU A 121 -1.98 13.84 -5.42
CA LEU A 121 -1.95 13.81 -3.96
C LEU A 121 -1.78 12.39 -3.42
N GLU A 122 -2.45 11.42 -4.03
CA GLU A 122 -2.27 10.01 -3.70
C GLU A 122 -0.83 9.59 -3.94
N TRP A 123 -0.26 9.87 -5.12
CA TRP A 123 1.12 9.55 -5.43
C TRP A 123 2.12 10.18 -4.45
N LEU A 124 1.93 11.46 -4.09
CA LEU A 124 2.73 12.12 -3.05
C LEU A 124 2.59 11.44 -1.69
N SER A 125 1.38 11.01 -1.32
CA SER A 125 1.14 10.30 -0.06
C SER A 125 1.94 9.00 0.00
N TRP A 126 1.97 8.23 -1.10
CA TRP A 126 2.81 7.03 -1.21
C TRP A 126 4.31 7.34 -1.13
N MET A 127 4.77 8.49 -1.63
CA MET A 127 6.17 8.90 -1.48
C MET A 127 6.53 9.18 -0.02
N PHE A 128 5.67 9.87 0.74
CA PHE A 128 5.91 10.12 2.15
C PHE A 128 5.89 8.83 2.98
N ASP A 129 4.95 7.93 2.66
CA ASP A 129 4.84 6.64 3.32
C ASP A 129 6.09 5.79 3.12
N THR A 130 6.57 5.68 1.86
CA THR A 130 7.82 4.97 1.55
C THR A 130 9.07 5.62 2.16
N ALA A 131 9.06 6.93 2.42
CA ALA A 131 10.15 7.62 3.12
C ALA A 131 10.11 7.42 4.64
N LEU A 132 8.92 7.20 5.21
CA LEU A 132 8.72 7.01 6.65
C LEU A 132 9.28 5.68 7.15
N TYR A 133 9.09 4.59 6.39
CA TYR A 133 9.50 3.25 6.84
C TYR A 133 11.02 3.08 7.08
N PRO A 134 11.93 3.52 6.19
CA PRO A 134 13.37 3.45 6.45
C PRO A 134 13.80 4.21 7.70
N THR A 135 13.22 5.40 7.94
CA THR A 135 13.48 6.17 9.17
C THR A 135 12.98 5.45 10.41
N LEU A 136 11.84 4.76 10.33
CA LEU A 136 11.31 3.96 11.44
C LEU A 136 12.26 2.81 11.78
N VAL A 137 12.77 2.09 10.77
CA VAL A 137 13.75 1.00 10.96
C VAL A 137 15.02 1.51 11.63
N ALA A 138 15.55 2.65 11.17
CA ALA A 138 16.74 3.24 11.77
C ALA A 138 16.49 3.66 13.22
N ALA A 139 15.33 4.28 13.51
CA ALA A 139 14.96 4.69 14.86
C ALA A 139 14.88 3.50 15.83
N TYR A 140 14.19 2.42 15.45
CA TYR A 140 14.13 1.20 16.26
C TYR A 140 15.51 0.57 16.45
N PHE A 141 16.35 0.52 15.42
CA PHE A 141 17.68 -0.05 15.53
C PHE A 141 18.57 0.73 16.50
N THR A 142 18.57 2.07 16.40
CA THR A 142 19.33 2.89 17.34
C THR A 142 18.79 2.82 18.75
N HIS A 143 17.47 2.71 18.92
CA HIS A 143 16.88 2.61 20.25
C HIS A 143 17.29 1.32 20.98
N PHE A 144 17.32 0.17 20.29
CA PHE A 144 17.58 -1.13 20.92
C PHE A 144 19.04 -1.58 20.88
N LEU A 145 19.76 -1.34 19.79
CA LEU A 145 21.09 -1.92 19.54
C LEU A 145 22.22 -0.90 19.66
N TRP A 146 21.96 0.37 19.32
CA TRP A 146 23.02 1.39 19.31
C TRP A 146 22.51 2.80 19.70
N PRO A 147 22.31 3.06 21.01
CA PRO A 147 21.76 4.33 21.48
C PRO A 147 22.68 5.53 21.23
N ASP A 148 24.00 5.33 21.25
CA ASP A 148 25.00 6.38 21.02
C ASP A 148 25.29 6.67 19.53
N ALA A 149 24.44 6.18 18.62
CA ALA A 149 24.63 6.39 17.19
C ALA A 149 24.45 7.88 16.82
N GLY A 150 25.46 8.48 16.22
CA GLY A 150 25.39 9.86 15.71
C GLY A 150 24.44 10.01 14.51
N TYR A 151 24.06 11.25 14.19
CA TYR A 151 23.16 11.59 13.07
C TYR A 151 23.57 10.95 11.73
N LEU A 152 24.88 10.93 11.44
CA LEU A 152 25.40 10.32 10.21
C LEU A 152 25.13 8.81 10.14
N ALA A 153 25.19 8.10 11.26
CA ALA A 153 24.95 6.65 11.30
C ALA A 153 23.48 6.33 11.01
N VAL A 154 22.55 7.08 11.62
CA VAL A 154 21.10 6.97 11.34
C VAL A 154 20.82 7.25 9.87
N TRP A 155 21.42 8.31 9.32
CA TRP A 155 21.21 8.69 7.93
C TRP A 155 21.72 7.63 6.95
N LEU A 156 22.93 7.10 7.17
CA LEU A 156 23.48 6.01 6.36
C LEU A 156 22.66 4.73 6.47
N MET A 157 22.11 4.44 7.65
CA MET A 157 21.26 3.27 7.87
C MET A 157 19.95 3.38 7.07
N SER A 158 19.23 4.50 7.18
CA SER A 158 18.04 4.75 6.38
C SER A 158 18.32 4.67 4.88
N LEU A 159 19.45 5.25 4.44
CA LEU A 159 19.88 5.18 3.05
C LEU A 159 20.14 3.74 2.61
N SER A 160 20.75 2.91 3.46
CA SER A 160 21.02 1.49 3.15
C SER A 160 19.73 0.69 2.96
N VAL A 161 18.70 0.93 3.77
CA VAL A 161 17.38 0.28 3.66
C VAL A 161 16.73 0.62 2.31
N ILE A 162 16.83 1.88 1.89
CA ILE A 162 16.31 2.33 0.59
C ILE A 162 17.05 1.63 -0.56
N TRP A 163 18.38 1.60 -0.54
CA TRP A 163 19.17 0.93 -1.58
C TRP A 163 18.89 -0.58 -1.67
N ILE A 164 18.76 -1.26 -0.53
CA ILE A 164 18.38 -2.68 -0.49
C ILE A 164 17.00 -2.88 -1.12
N SER A 165 16.05 -2.00 -0.80
CA SER A 165 14.70 -2.05 -1.35
C SER A 165 14.70 -1.83 -2.87
N ILE A 166 15.47 -0.87 -3.37
CA ILE A 166 15.64 -0.62 -4.82
C ILE A 166 16.24 -1.87 -5.48
N TRP A 167 17.28 -2.44 -4.89
CA TRP A 167 17.93 -3.64 -5.42
C TRP A 167 17.00 -4.85 -5.48
N LEU A 168 16.16 -5.05 -4.45
CA LEU A 168 15.13 -6.10 -4.45
C LEU A 168 14.08 -5.88 -5.54
N ASN A 169 13.65 -4.63 -5.74
CA ASN A 169 12.70 -4.27 -6.78
C ASN A 169 13.26 -4.52 -8.20
N ILE A 170 14.56 -4.25 -8.42
CA ILE A 170 15.22 -4.52 -9.71
C ILE A 170 15.32 -6.03 -9.99
N ARG A 171 15.49 -6.87 -8.97
CA ARG A 171 15.55 -8.34 -9.11
C ARG A 171 14.22 -9.00 -9.47
N GLY A 172 13.12 -8.25 -9.46
CA GLY A 172 11.83 -8.69 -9.96
C GLY A 172 10.80 -9.00 -8.87
N LEU A 173 9.53 -8.84 -9.25
CA LEU A 173 8.37 -8.90 -8.37
C LEU A 173 8.18 -10.26 -7.69
N GLU A 174 8.55 -11.37 -8.33
CA GLU A 174 8.44 -12.71 -7.72
C GLU A 174 9.35 -12.89 -6.50
N THR A 175 10.54 -12.27 -6.54
CA THR A 175 11.49 -12.31 -5.44
C THR A 175 10.95 -11.47 -4.27
N VAL A 176 10.44 -10.27 -4.56
CA VAL A 176 9.83 -9.39 -3.56
C VAL A 176 8.64 -10.05 -2.89
N ALA A 177 7.76 -10.72 -3.65
CA ALA A 177 6.61 -11.42 -3.10
C ALA A 177 7.01 -12.53 -2.11
N LYS A 178 8.05 -13.32 -2.42
CA LYS A 178 8.57 -14.34 -1.49
C LYS A 178 9.14 -13.72 -0.23
N TRP A 179 9.98 -12.68 -0.36
CA TRP A 179 10.55 -11.96 0.78
C TRP A 179 9.47 -11.32 1.66
N SER A 180 8.42 -10.78 1.05
CA SER A 180 7.30 -10.18 1.77
C SER A 180 6.62 -11.19 2.69
N ILE A 181 6.40 -12.44 2.25
CA ILE A 181 5.80 -13.48 3.09
C ILE A 181 6.68 -13.77 4.32
N TYR A 182 8.00 -13.87 4.14
CA TYR A 182 8.93 -14.07 5.25
C TYR A 182 8.90 -12.91 6.24
N MET A 183 8.92 -11.66 5.74
CA MET A 183 8.84 -10.46 6.57
C MET A 183 7.51 -10.37 7.32
N SER A 184 6.39 -10.76 6.71
CA SER A 184 5.09 -10.81 7.37
C SER A 184 5.05 -11.79 8.55
N TRP A 185 5.66 -12.96 8.42
CA TRP A 185 5.78 -13.86 9.58
C TRP A 185 6.71 -13.29 10.64
N PHE A 186 7.83 -12.70 10.22
CA PHE A 186 8.78 -12.07 11.13
C PHE A 186 8.18 -10.93 11.96
N GLN A 187 7.23 -10.16 11.41
CA GLN A 187 6.56 -9.07 12.15
C GLN A 187 5.39 -9.58 13.03
N ILE A 188 4.65 -10.61 12.60
CA ILE A 188 3.49 -11.12 13.36
C ILE A 188 3.94 -11.90 14.60
N LEU A 189 5.01 -12.68 14.48
CA LEU A 189 5.48 -13.57 15.55
C LEU A 189 5.84 -12.85 16.87
N PRO A 190 6.62 -11.75 16.87
CA PRO A 190 6.92 -10.99 18.08
C PRO A 190 5.66 -10.40 18.73
N VAL A 191 4.72 -9.90 17.92
CA VAL A 191 3.45 -9.35 18.42
C VAL A 191 2.63 -10.42 19.12
N LEU A 192 2.51 -11.61 18.52
CA LEU A 192 1.85 -12.74 19.16
C LEU A 192 2.54 -13.14 20.47
N CYS A 193 3.88 -13.14 20.49
CA CYS A 193 4.66 -13.41 21.70
C CYS A 193 4.36 -12.39 22.79
N PHE A 194 4.36 -11.08 22.47
CA PHE A 194 4.03 -10.02 23.42
C PHE A 194 2.59 -10.12 23.93
N ILE A 195 1.63 -10.49 23.10
CA ILE A 195 0.24 -10.71 23.56
C ILE A 195 0.19 -11.86 24.58
N ILE A 196 0.84 -12.99 24.27
CA ILE A 196 0.84 -14.17 25.16
C ILE A 196 1.54 -13.85 26.49
N LEU A 197 2.69 -13.19 26.46
CA LEU A 197 3.43 -12.80 27.67
C LEU A 197 2.69 -11.71 28.45
N GLY A 198 2.07 -10.77 27.74
CA GLY A 198 1.29 -9.67 28.30
C GLY A 198 0.11 -10.19 29.10
N ILE A 199 -0.65 -11.17 28.57
CA ILE A 199 -1.77 -11.81 29.29
C ILE A 199 -1.33 -12.37 30.65
N ARG A 200 -0.10 -12.86 30.77
CA ARG A 200 0.42 -13.42 32.04
C ARG A 200 0.82 -12.35 33.07
N HIS A 201 1.03 -11.11 32.63
CA HIS A 201 1.44 -9.97 33.48
C HIS A 201 0.30 -8.95 33.67
N ILE A 202 -0.93 -9.27 33.31
CA ILE A 202 -2.07 -8.39 33.57
C ILE A 202 -2.38 -8.45 35.07
N ASP A 203 -1.88 -7.47 35.82
CA ASP A 203 -2.34 -7.19 37.17
C ASP A 203 -3.75 -6.56 37.09
N ILE A 204 -4.78 -7.39 37.25
CA ILE A 204 -6.19 -6.98 37.29
C ILE A 204 -6.56 -6.40 38.67
N SER A 205 -5.58 -6.16 39.54
CA SER A 205 -5.81 -5.51 40.84
C SER A 205 -6.06 -4.02 40.65
N ILE A 206 -7.30 -3.69 40.31
CA ILE A 206 -7.92 -2.39 40.57
C ILE A 206 -8.34 -2.36 42.04
#